data_AF-A0A350I6F5-F1
#
_entry.id   AF-A0A350I6F5-F1
#
_cell.length_a   1.000
_cell.length_b   1.000
_cell.length_c   1.000
_cell.angle_alpha   90.00
_cell.angle_beta   90.00
_cell.angle_gamma   90.00
#
_symmetry.space_group_name_H-M   'P 1'
#
loop_
_entity.id
_entity.type
_entity.pdbx_description
1 polymer ?
#
loop_
_entity_poly.entity_id
_entity_poly.type
_entity_poly.pdbx_seq_one_letter_code
_entity_poly.pdbx_strand_id
1 'polypeptide(L)' 'MNRSIVIGDIHGAYRALLLFIKKPNVTLADTLLFLGDFVDG' A
#
# COMPACT_ATOMS: atom_id res chain seq x y z
N MET A 1 -11.37 -5.47 14.02
CA MET A 1 -10.00 -5.11 14.44
C MET A 1 -9.49 -4.06 13.47
N ASN A 2 -9.05 -2.89 13.94
CA ASN A 2 -8.38 -1.89 13.08
C ASN A 2 -6.96 -2.37 12.81
N ARG A 3 -6.74 -3.04 11.67
CA ARG A 3 -5.40 -3.43 11.22
C ARG A 3 -4.72 -2.22 10.58
N SER A 4 -3.47 -1.98 10.96
CA SER A 4 -2.59 -1.04 10.26
C SER A 4 -1.66 -1.80 9.33
N ILE A 5 -1.56 -1.38 8.07
CA ILE A 5 -0.72 -1.96 7.05
C ILE A 5 0.35 -0.92 6.71
N VAL A 6 1.62 -1.28 6.91
CA VAL A 6 2.76 -0.41 6.61
C VAL A 6 3.33 -0.79 5.25
N ILE A 7 3.47 0.18 4.36
CA ILE A 7 3.99 0.03 3.00
C ILE A 7 5.27 0.89 2.92
N GLY A 8 6.39 0.22 2.66
CA GLY A 8 7.69 0.86 2.43
C GLY A 8 7.84 1.28 0.97
N ASP A 9 9.02 1.01 0.43
CA ASP A 9 9.45 1.49 -0.88
C ASP A 9 8.56 0.97 -2.02
N ILE A 10 8.05 1.89 -2.83
CA ILE A 10 7.18 1.58 -3.97
C ILE A 10 7.96 1.68 -5.28
N HIS A 11 8.94 2.57 -5.40
CA HIS A 11 9.81 2.70 -6.58
C HIS A 11 9.02 2.78 -7.90
N GLY A 12 7.96 3.59 -7.93
CA GLY A 12 7.10 3.75 -9.11
C GLY A 12 6.26 2.52 -9.49
N ALA A 13 6.22 1.47 -8.67
CA ALA A 13 5.54 0.21 -8.97
C ALA A 13 4.00 0.29 -8.83
N TYR A 14 3.37 1.19 -9.59
CA TYR A 14 1.93 1.45 -9.55
C TYR A 14 1.07 0.18 -9.70
N ARG A 15 1.43 -0.71 -10.63
CA ARG A 15 0.69 -1.96 -10.86
C ARG A 15 0.73 -2.90 -9.65
N ALA A 16 1.87 -2.99 -8.98
CA ALA A 16 2.02 -3.81 -7.77
C ALA A 16 1.18 -3.24 -6.63
N LEU A 17 1.21 -1.93 -6.42
CA LEU A 17 0.37 -1.25 -5.44
C LEU A 17 -1.13 -1.48 -5.72
N LEU A 18 -1.55 -1.44 -6.98
CA LEU A 18 -2.95 -1.66 -7.36
C LEU A 18 -3.39 -3.11 -7.11
N LEU A 19 -2.53 -4.10 -7.38
CA LEU A 19 -2.78 -5.50 -7.05
C LEU A 19 -2.82 -5.72 -5.53
N PHE A 20 -1.95 -5.03 -4.79
CA PHE A 20 -1.95 -5.05 -3.33
C PHE A 20 -3.24 -4.48 -2.76
N ILE A 21 -3.74 -3.33 -3.26
CA ILE A 21 -4.95 -2.69 -2.74
C ILE A 21 -6.22 -3.44 -3.14
N LYS A 22 -6.20 -4.23 -4.22
CA LYS A 22 -7.36 -5.07 -4.60
C LYS A 22 -7.70 -6.06 -3.47
N LYS A 23 -9.00 -6.14 -3.16
CA LYS A 23 -9.54 -7.10 -2.17
C LYS A 23 -9.10 -8.53 -2.53
N PRO A 24 -8.74 -9.38 -1.55
CA PRO A 24 -9.02 -9.33 -0.11
C PRO A 24 -7.95 -8.65 0.77
N ASN A 25 -6.88 -8.13 0.17
CA ASN A 25 -5.71 -7.67 0.90
C ASN A 25 -5.97 -6.41 1.75
N VAL A 26 -6.83 -5.50 1.27
CA VAL A 26 -7.19 -4.24 1.95
C VAL A 26 -8.71 -4.09 2.02
N THR A 27 -9.18 -3.63 3.17
CA THR A 27 -10.58 -3.35 3.51
C THR A 27 -10.73 -1.89 3.96
N LEU A 28 -11.96 -1.39 4.01
CA LEU A 28 -12.23 -0.01 4.43
C LEU A 28 -11.94 0.25 5.92
N ALA A 29 -11.79 -0.81 6.72
CA ALA A 29 -11.44 -0.69 8.13
C ALA A 29 -9.91 -0.66 8.36
N ASP A 30 -9.12 -0.90 7.31
CA ASP A 30 -7.67 -0.89 7.41
C ASP A 30 -7.13 0.53 7.32
N THR A 31 -6.08 0.80 8.07
CA THR A 31 -5.28 2.03 7.93
C THR A 31 -4.02 1.70 7.15
N LEU A 32 -3.77 2.42 6.04
CA LEU A 32 -2.54 2.28 5.26
C LEU A 32 -1.55 3.38 5.66
N LEU A 33 -0.34 3.00 6.06
CA LEU A 33 0.77 3.90 6.36
C LEU A 33 1.86 3.74 5.31
N PHE A 34 2.18 4.81 4.59
CA PHE A 34 3.22 4.82 3.57
C PHE A 34 4.49 5.49 4.11
N LEU A 35 5.65 4.85 3.94
CA LEU A 35 6.92 5.31 4.51
C LEU A 35 7.76 6.19 3.58
N GLY A 36 7.52 6.19 2.26
CA GLY A 36 8.30 6.98 1.31
C GLY A 36 8.56 6.26 -0.02
N ASP A 37 9.52 6.76 -0.79
CA ASP A 37 10.01 6.18 -2.05
C ASP A 37 8.90 5.74 -3.01
N PHE A 38 7.98 6.68 -3.28
CA PHE A 38 6.83 6.46 -4.15
C PHE A 38 7.19 6.30 -5.62
N VAL A 39 8.19 7.04 -6.07
CA VAL A 39 8.61 7.14 -7.47
C VAL A 39 10.13 7.13 -7.51
N ASP A 40 10.67 6.49 -8.54
CA ASP A 40 12.05 6.72 -8.95
C ASP A 40 12.03 7.96 -9.84
N GLY A 41 12.93 8.91 -9.54
CA GLY A 41 13.04 10.19 -10.26
C GLY A 41 13.30 10.04 -11.75
#